data_AF-A0A2T1EK64-F1
#
_entry.id   AF-A0A2T1EK64-F1
#
_cell.length_a   1.000
_cell.length_b   1.000
_cell.length_c   1.000
_cell.angle_alpha   90.00
_cell.angle_beta   90.00
_cell.angle_gamma   90.00
#
_symmetry.space_group_name_H-M   'P 1'
#
loop_
_entity.id
_entity.type
_entity.pdbx_description
1 polymer ?
#
loop_
_entity_poly.entity_id
_entity_poly.type
_entity_poly.pdbx_seq_one_letter_code
_entity_poly.pdbx_strand_id
1 'polypeptide(L)'
;MKDLTRRQFIIVTALSAGFALAVHPIAAATITTDTTNLVAGEVKIPVKDGQIPAYRAMPASGSNFPVILVIQEIFGVHAHIQDICRRFAKLGYLAIAPEMFARQGDVSKITDTQEIVSKVVSKVPDAQVMSDLYAAVNWAQKSGKGNINK
;
A
#
# COMPACT_ATOMS: atom_id res chain seq x y z
N MET A 1 19.35 -9.74 -18.36
CA MET A 1 18.12 -9.39 -17.63
C MET A 1 17.17 -8.79 -18.65
N LYS A 2 16.01 -9.38 -18.95
CA LYS A 2 15.13 -8.88 -20.03
C LYS A 2 14.37 -7.65 -19.53
N ASP A 3 14.51 -6.53 -20.24
CA ASP A 3 13.77 -5.30 -19.94
C ASP A 3 12.27 -5.52 -20.11
N LEU A 4 11.52 -5.32 -19.03
CA LEU A 4 10.06 -5.46 -19.01
C LEU A 4 9.42 -4.20 -19.62
N THR A 5 8.49 -4.38 -20.56
CA THR A 5 7.76 -3.26 -21.16
C THR A 5 6.79 -2.62 -20.16
N ARG A 6 6.46 -1.33 -20.32
CA ARG A 6 5.46 -0.62 -19.48
C ARG A 6 4.13 -1.36 -19.33
N ARG A 7 3.68 -2.05 -20.40
CA ARG A 7 2.46 -2.89 -20.36
C ARG A 7 2.65 -4.15 -19.52
N GLN A 8 3.81 -4.79 -19.60
CA GLN A 8 4.12 -5.94 -18.75
C GLN A 8 4.30 -5.53 -17.28
N PHE A 9 4.78 -4.31 -17.00
CA PHE A 9 4.91 -3.81 -15.63
C PHE A 9 3.54 -3.64 -14.95
N ILE A 10 2.53 -3.12 -15.65
CA ILE A 10 1.15 -2.98 -15.14
C ILE A 10 0.48 -4.33 -14.85
N ILE A 11 0.88 -5.40 -15.56
CA ILE A 11 0.31 -6.75 -15.37
C ILE A 11 0.89 -7.44 -14.12
N VAL A 12 2.06 -7.01 -13.62
CA VAL A 12 2.79 -7.70 -12.55
C VAL A 12 2.53 -7.09 -11.16
N THR A 13 1.98 -5.88 -11.07
CA THR A 13 1.65 -5.23 -9.79
C THR A 13 0.31 -5.72 -9.26
N ALA A 14 0.26 -6.09 -7.98
CA ALA A 14 -0.96 -6.50 -7.31
C ALA A 14 -1.73 -5.31 -6.70
N LEU A 15 -1.10 -4.15 -6.57
CA LEU A 15 -1.75 -2.92 -6.12
C LEU A 15 -2.45 -2.18 -7.26
N SER A 16 -3.50 -1.44 -6.93
CA SER A 16 -4.20 -0.58 -7.90
C SER A 16 -3.29 0.52 -8.45
N ALA A 17 -3.37 0.76 -9.76
CA ALA A 17 -2.67 1.86 -10.42
C ALA A 17 -3.40 3.21 -10.31
N GLY A 18 -4.61 3.23 -9.74
CA GLY A 18 -5.50 4.39 -9.68
C GLY A 18 -6.43 4.36 -8.46
N PHE A 19 -7.42 5.25 -8.46
CA PHE A 19 -8.50 5.18 -7.47
C PHE A 19 -9.30 3.87 -7.68
N ALA A 20 -9.81 3.31 -6.59
CA ALA A 20 -10.72 2.17 -6.66
C ALA A 20 -12.03 2.59 -7.35
N LEU A 21 -12.65 1.65 -8.09
CA LEU A 21 -13.85 1.94 -8.88
C LEU A 21 -15.06 2.36 -8.05
N ALA A 22 -15.14 2.04 -6.76
CA ALA A 22 -16.22 2.50 -5.89
C ALA A 22 -16.05 3.94 -5.37
N VAL A 23 -14.88 4.58 -5.55
CA VAL A 23 -14.59 5.91 -5.00
C VAL A 23 -15.24 7.00 -5.85
N HIS A 24 -16.29 7.64 -5.32
CA HIS A 24 -16.99 8.73 -6.00
C HIS A 24 -17.51 9.81 -5.03
N PRO A 25 -17.53 11.10 -5.42
CA PRO A 25 -16.89 11.65 -6.63
C PRO A 25 -15.37 11.78 -6.45
N ILE A 26 -14.60 11.59 -7.52
CA ILE A 26 -13.17 11.97 -7.54
C ILE A 26 -13.11 13.44 -7.96
N ALA A 27 -12.71 14.32 -7.05
CA ALA A 27 -12.63 15.75 -7.35
C ALA A 27 -11.54 16.03 -8.39
N ALA A 28 -11.82 16.89 -9.38
CA ALA A 28 -10.85 17.30 -10.40
C ALA A 28 -9.60 17.99 -9.79
N ALA A 29 -9.74 18.62 -8.63
CA ALA A 29 -8.67 19.27 -7.87
C ALA A 29 -7.91 18.31 -6.93
N THR A 30 -7.95 17.00 -7.17
CA THR A 30 -7.21 16.04 -6.34
C THR A 30 -5.71 16.31 -6.43
N ILE A 31 -5.12 16.74 -5.32
CA ILE A 31 -3.68 16.94 -5.21
C ILE A 31 -3.00 15.56 -5.23
N THR A 32 -2.05 15.38 -6.14
CA THR A 32 -1.22 14.17 -6.21
C THR A 32 0.22 14.55 -5.89
N THR A 33 0.78 13.90 -4.90
CA THR A 33 2.18 14.02 -4.48
C THR A 33 3.05 13.23 -5.46
N ASP A 34 4.02 13.89 -6.08
CA ASP A 34 4.96 13.22 -6.98
C ASP A 34 5.98 12.32 -6.23
N THR A 35 6.71 11.50 -6.98
CA THR A 35 7.76 10.61 -6.47
C THR A 35 9.17 11.22 -6.54
N THR A 36 9.32 12.50 -6.86
CA THR A 36 10.63 13.19 -6.92
C THR A 36 11.31 13.10 -5.57
N ASN A 37 12.58 12.68 -5.55
CA ASN A 37 13.37 12.46 -4.33
C ASN A 37 12.78 11.40 -3.37
N LEU A 38 11.89 10.53 -3.85
CA LEU A 38 11.37 9.39 -3.09
C LEU A 38 11.77 8.08 -3.75
N VAL A 39 11.94 7.04 -2.93
CA VAL A 39 11.84 5.65 -3.38
C VAL A 39 10.45 5.17 -3.01
N ALA A 40 9.57 5.06 -4.00
CA ALA A 40 8.17 4.69 -3.82
C ALA A 40 7.74 3.58 -4.78
N GLY A 41 6.91 2.66 -4.31
CA GLY A 41 6.38 1.57 -5.13
C GLY A 41 5.96 0.34 -4.31
N GLU A 42 5.47 -0.66 -5.03
CA GLU A 42 5.06 -1.94 -4.46
C GLU A 42 6.27 -2.71 -3.88
N VAL A 43 6.06 -3.33 -2.73
CA VAL A 43 6.94 -4.31 -2.12
C VAL A 43 6.12 -5.54 -1.70
N LYS A 44 6.79 -6.68 -1.49
CA LYS A 44 6.15 -7.89 -0.97
C LYS A 44 6.51 -8.09 0.48
N ILE A 45 5.50 -8.25 1.32
CA ILE A 45 5.63 -8.47 2.76
C ILE A 45 5.43 -9.96 3.04
N PRO A 46 6.45 -10.66 3.59
CA PRO A 46 6.28 -12.01 4.08
C PRO A 46 5.29 -12.03 5.25
N VAL A 47 4.29 -12.90 5.16
CA VAL A 47 3.25 -13.12 6.17
C VAL A 47 3.19 -14.61 6.51
N LYS A 48 2.42 -14.98 7.54
CA LYS A 48 2.38 -16.35 8.07
C LYS A 48 2.06 -17.41 7.00
N ASP A 49 1.20 -17.06 6.06
CA ASP A 49 0.63 -17.93 5.04
C ASP A 49 1.07 -17.59 3.61
N GLY A 50 2.12 -16.79 3.44
CA GLY A 50 2.67 -16.45 2.12
C GLY A 50 3.27 -15.06 2.05
N GLN A 51 2.84 -14.29 1.04
CA GLN A 51 3.24 -12.90 0.86
C GLN A 51 2.02 -12.06 0.47
N ILE A 52 1.95 -10.83 1.00
CA ILE A 52 0.98 -9.82 0.56
C ILE A 52 1.72 -8.63 -0.07
N PRO A 53 1.12 -7.93 -1.04
CA PRO A 53 1.68 -6.70 -1.55
C PRO A 53 1.50 -5.57 -0.52
N ALA A 54 2.38 -4.57 -0.58
CA ALA A 54 2.28 -3.34 0.18
C ALA A 54 2.83 -2.17 -0.63
N TYR A 55 2.29 -0.97 -0.47
CA TYR A 55 2.89 0.23 -1.02
C TYR A 55 3.85 0.83 0.00
N ARG A 56 5.10 1.06 -0.39
CA ARG A 56 6.09 1.74 0.45
C ARG A 56 6.55 3.01 -0.23
N ALA A 57 6.63 4.12 0.52
CA ALA A 57 7.33 5.34 0.12
C ALA A 57 8.29 5.80 1.22
N MET A 58 9.48 6.27 0.83
CA MET A 58 10.49 6.84 1.74
C MET A 58 11.37 7.84 1.00
N PRO A 59 12.11 8.73 1.69
CA PRO A 59 13.12 9.58 1.06
C PRO A 59 14.15 8.75 0.26
N ALA A 60 14.58 9.26 -0.89
CA ALA A 60 15.49 8.53 -1.79
C ALA A 60 16.92 8.39 -1.23
N SER A 61 17.34 9.34 -0.39
CA SER A 61 18.64 9.33 0.29
C SER A 61 18.45 9.34 1.81
N GLY A 62 19.41 8.75 2.51
CA GLY A 62 19.35 8.57 3.96
C GLY A 62 18.93 7.16 4.40
N SER A 63 18.76 7.04 5.71
CA SER A 63 18.36 5.81 6.42
C SER A 63 17.85 6.18 7.81
N ASN A 64 17.44 5.19 8.59
CA ASN A 64 17.01 5.38 9.98
C ASN A 64 15.78 6.31 10.09
N PHE A 65 14.88 6.23 9.11
CA PHE A 65 13.65 7.01 9.03
C PHE A 65 12.62 6.51 10.05
N PRO A 66 11.91 7.39 10.76
CA PRO A 66 10.74 6.99 11.54
C PRO A 66 9.71 6.29 10.65
N VAL A 67 9.08 5.24 11.16
CA VAL A 67 8.15 4.40 10.39
C VAL A 67 6.71 4.85 10.64
N ILE A 68 5.96 5.06 9.56
CA ILE A 68 4.50 5.25 9.60
C ILE A 68 3.82 4.07 8.90
N LEU A 69 2.95 3.39 9.64
CA LEU A 69 2.05 2.39 9.09
C LEU A 69 0.76 3.08 8.65
N VAL A 70 0.45 3.03 7.37
CA VAL A 70 -0.76 3.62 6.79
C VAL A 70 -1.78 2.51 6.58
N ILE A 71 -2.95 2.63 7.21
CA ILE A 71 -4.01 1.64 7.14
C ILE A 71 -5.02 2.07 6.06
N GLN A 72 -5.34 1.14 5.16
CA GLN A 72 -6.31 1.37 4.09
C GLN A 72 -7.74 1.49 4.62
N GLU A 73 -8.56 2.21 3.86
CA GLU A 73 -10.01 2.12 3.94
C GLU A 73 -10.54 0.86 3.22
N ILE A 74 -11.87 0.70 3.13
CA ILE A 74 -12.50 -0.48 2.50
C ILE A 74 -12.14 -0.66 1.01
N PHE A 75 -11.54 0.35 0.38
CA PHE A 75 -11.20 0.38 -1.05
C PHE A 75 -9.80 -0.16 -1.39
N GLY A 76 -9.05 -0.69 -0.42
CA GLY A 76 -7.72 -1.22 -0.68
C GLY A 76 -6.63 -0.15 -0.69
N VAL A 77 -5.42 -0.54 -1.06
CA VAL A 77 -4.26 0.36 -1.25
C VAL A 77 -4.34 1.00 -2.64
N HIS A 78 -5.38 1.80 -2.84
CA HIS A 78 -5.62 2.58 -4.06
C HIS A 78 -4.83 3.90 -4.08
N ALA A 79 -4.96 4.67 -5.16
CA ALA A 79 -4.17 5.88 -5.40
C ALA A 79 -4.13 6.86 -4.21
N HIS A 80 -5.22 7.00 -3.45
CA HIS A 80 -5.25 7.85 -2.26
C HIS A 80 -4.32 7.37 -1.16
N ILE A 81 -4.38 6.08 -0.81
CA ILE A 81 -3.53 5.49 0.23
C ILE A 81 -2.05 5.55 -0.18
N GLN A 82 -1.77 5.29 -1.46
CA GLN A 82 -0.42 5.44 -2.00
C GLN A 82 0.06 6.91 -1.93
N ASP A 83 -0.83 7.87 -2.16
CA ASP A 83 -0.53 9.29 -2.02
C ASP A 83 -0.22 9.69 -0.58
N ILE A 84 -1.01 9.20 0.39
CA ILE A 84 -0.74 9.40 1.81
C ILE A 84 0.66 8.90 2.18
N CYS A 85 1.05 7.71 1.70
CA CYS A 85 2.41 7.22 1.90
C CYS A 85 3.46 8.17 1.32
N ARG A 86 3.25 8.69 0.10
CA ARG A 86 4.18 9.66 -0.51
C ARG A 86 4.25 10.97 0.28
N ARG A 87 3.13 11.47 0.79
CA ARG A 87 3.08 12.70 1.63
C ARG A 87 3.92 12.54 2.89
N PHE A 88 3.77 11.42 3.61
CA PHE A 88 4.63 11.13 4.76
C PHE A 88 6.10 10.96 4.36
N ALA A 89 6.36 10.32 3.22
CA ALA A 89 7.73 10.19 2.72
C ALA A 89 8.39 11.55 2.41
N LYS A 90 7.64 12.53 1.87
CA LYS A 90 8.12 13.91 1.68
C LYS A 90 8.45 14.60 3.01
N LEU A 91 7.85 14.17 4.12
CA LEU A 91 8.13 14.66 5.46
C LEU A 91 9.28 13.91 6.17
N GLY A 92 9.94 12.95 5.50
CA GLY A 92 11.10 12.24 6.04
C GLY A 92 10.81 10.86 6.65
N TYR A 93 9.59 10.34 6.49
CA TYR A 93 9.19 9.04 7.05
C TYR A 93 9.39 7.89 6.05
N LEU A 94 9.58 6.67 6.57
CA LEU A 94 9.28 5.47 5.81
C LEU A 94 7.81 5.13 6.04
N ALA A 95 6.96 5.41 5.05
CA ALA A 95 5.55 5.08 5.08
C ALA A 95 5.29 3.76 4.34
N ILE A 96 4.49 2.88 4.94
CA ILE A 96 4.13 1.58 4.37
C ILE A 96 2.63 1.29 4.56
N ALA A 97 1.98 0.81 3.51
CA ALA A 97 0.57 0.42 3.49
C ALA A 97 0.43 -1.02 2.97
N PRO A 98 0.22 -2.03 3.85
CA PRO A 98 -0.02 -3.41 3.42
C PRO A 98 -1.44 -3.59 2.86
N GLU A 99 -1.57 -4.36 1.77
CA GLU A 99 -2.87 -4.72 1.20
C GLU A 99 -3.48 -5.89 1.98
N MET A 100 -4.30 -5.57 2.97
CA MET A 100 -4.84 -6.54 3.92
C MET A 100 -5.92 -7.43 3.32
N PHE A 101 -6.49 -7.03 2.17
CA PHE A 101 -7.55 -7.79 1.48
C PHE A 101 -7.01 -8.73 0.39
N ALA A 102 -5.69 -8.77 0.20
CA ALA A 102 -5.05 -9.53 -0.89
C ALA A 102 -5.43 -11.03 -0.92
N ARG A 103 -5.85 -11.61 0.20
CA ARG A 103 -6.32 -13.01 0.29
C ARG A 103 -7.78 -13.18 -0.11
N GLN A 104 -8.61 -12.18 0.12
CA GLN A 104 -10.07 -12.26 -0.03
C GLN A 104 -10.54 -11.72 -1.39
N GLY A 105 -9.84 -10.74 -1.95
CA GLY A 105 -10.14 -10.25 -3.30
C GLY A 105 -9.59 -8.86 -3.59
N ASP A 106 -9.64 -8.48 -4.87
CA ASP A 106 -9.24 -7.16 -5.33
C ASP A 106 -10.44 -6.20 -5.29
N VAL A 107 -10.57 -5.48 -4.18
CA VAL A 107 -11.64 -4.49 -3.96
C VAL A 107 -11.54 -3.28 -4.89
N SER A 108 -10.37 -3.02 -5.49
CA SER A 108 -10.19 -1.84 -6.33
C SER A 108 -11.00 -1.90 -7.64
N LYS A 109 -11.45 -3.11 -8.01
CA LYS A 109 -12.24 -3.40 -9.21
C LYS A 109 -13.75 -3.51 -8.95
N ILE A 110 -14.20 -3.37 -7.71
CA ILE A 110 -15.61 -3.45 -7.34
C ILE A 110 -16.19 -2.03 -7.33
N THR A 111 -17.33 -1.82 -7.97
CA THR A 111 -17.99 -0.50 -8.08
C THR A 111 -18.98 -0.22 -6.95
N ASP A 112 -19.52 -1.27 -6.32
CA ASP A 112 -20.53 -1.16 -5.27
C ASP A 112 -19.91 -1.33 -3.87
N THR A 113 -20.14 -0.36 -3.00
CA THR A 113 -19.59 -0.34 -1.63
C THR A 113 -20.16 -1.48 -0.76
N GLN A 114 -21.44 -1.81 -0.91
CA GLN A 114 -22.07 -2.86 -0.12
C GLN A 114 -21.53 -4.24 -0.52
N GLU A 115 -21.23 -4.43 -1.80
CA GLU A 115 -20.56 -5.61 -2.33
C GLU A 115 -19.13 -5.76 -1.77
N ILE A 116 -18.34 -4.68 -1.72
CA ILE A 116 -17.02 -4.67 -1.08
C ILE A 116 -17.12 -5.16 0.37
N VAL A 117 -18.06 -4.61 1.13
CA VAL A 117 -18.21 -4.95 2.55
C VAL A 117 -18.64 -6.41 2.73
N SER A 118 -19.69 -6.82 2.02
CA SER A 118 -20.29 -8.16 2.19
C SER A 118 -19.43 -9.29 1.65
N LYS A 119 -18.69 -9.08 0.54
CA LYS A 119 -17.87 -10.11 -0.09
C LYS A 119 -16.44 -10.15 0.42
N VAL A 120 -15.87 -9.00 0.80
CA VAL A 120 -14.45 -8.91 1.17
C VAL A 120 -14.27 -8.50 2.62
N VAL A 121 -14.64 -7.29 3.01
CA VAL A 121 -14.30 -6.72 4.34
C VAL A 121 -14.81 -7.61 5.47
N SER A 122 -16.05 -8.08 5.40
CA SER A 122 -16.65 -8.96 6.43
C SER A 122 -16.01 -10.35 6.51
N LYS A 123 -15.13 -10.71 5.57
CA LYS A 123 -14.43 -12.00 5.52
C LYS A 123 -12.97 -11.90 5.97
N VAL A 124 -12.52 -10.72 6.37
CA VAL A 124 -11.15 -10.47 6.82
C VAL A 124 -11.13 -10.49 8.35
N PRO A 125 -10.56 -11.51 8.99
CA PRO A 125 -10.54 -11.57 10.45
C PRO A 125 -9.59 -10.53 11.05
N ASP A 126 -9.95 -9.92 12.18
CA ASP A 126 -9.08 -8.97 12.90
C ASP A 126 -7.71 -9.57 13.24
N ALA A 127 -7.66 -10.86 13.57
CA ALA A 127 -6.40 -11.56 13.84
C ALA A 127 -5.47 -11.60 12.61
N GLN A 128 -6.04 -11.72 11.39
CA GLN A 128 -5.28 -11.62 10.14
C GLN A 128 -4.76 -10.19 9.97
N VAL A 129 -5.63 -9.19 10.13
CA VAL A 129 -5.27 -7.77 10.03
C VAL A 129 -4.11 -7.45 10.95
N MET A 130 -4.23 -7.78 12.24
CA MET A 130 -3.18 -7.51 13.21
C MET A 130 -1.88 -8.22 12.84
N SER A 131 -1.93 -9.48 12.43
CA SER A 131 -0.76 -10.23 11.97
C SER A 131 -0.06 -9.56 10.78
N ASP A 132 -0.83 -9.07 9.81
CA ASP A 132 -0.30 -8.42 8.61
C ASP A 132 0.31 -7.04 8.93
N LEU A 133 -0.32 -6.28 9.82
CA LEU A 133 0.21 -5.00 10.32
C LEU A 133 1.55 -5.20 11.04
N TYR A 134 1.65 -6.21 11.91
CA TYR A 134 2.92 -6.57 12.54
C TYR A 134 3.97 -7.00 11.51
N ALA A 135 3.58 -7.78 10.50
CA ALA A 135 4.48 -8.18 9.43
C ALA A 135 5.00 -6.98 8.63
N ALA A 136 4.17 -5.99 8.34
CA ALA A 136 4.56 -4.76 7.65
C ALA A 136 5.55 -3.92 8.48
N VAL A 137 5.32 -3.77 9.78
CA VAL A 137 6.25 -3.08 10.69
C VAL A 137 7.59 -3.81 10.77
N ASN A 138 7.57 -5.14 10.94
CA ASN A 138 8.77 -5.98 10.96
C ASN A 138 9.55 -5.90 9.65
N TRP A 139 8.86 -5.88 8.51
CA TRP A 139 9.49 -5.68 7.21
C TRP A 139 10.15 -4.31 7.12
N ALA A 140 9.47 -3.24 7.58
CA ALA A 140 10.02 -1.89 7.57
C ALA A 140 11.31 -1.79 8.40
N GLN A 141 11.35 -2.44 9.57
CA GLN A 141 12.56 -2.54 10.40
C GLN A 141 13.67 -3.32 9.69
N LYS A 142 13.37 -4.48 9.10
CA LYS A 142 14.33 -5.34 8.40
C LYS A 142 14.83 -4.77 7.07
N SER A 143 14.15 -3.76 6.51
CA SER A 143 14.57 -3.09 5.28
C SER A 143 15.90 -2.34 5.39
N GLY A 144 16.40 -2.11 6.62
CA GLY A 144 17.60 -1.30 6.89
C GLY A 144 17.39 0.20 6.69
N LYS A 145 16.18 0.64 6.36
CA LYS A 145 15.81 2.04 6.13
C LYS A 145 14.90 2.60 7.22
N GLY A 146 14.00 1.80 7.76
CA GLY A 146 13.06 2.19 8.80
C GLY A 146 13.60 1.98 10.22
N ASN A 147 13.18 2.84 11.13
CA ASN A 147 13.36 2.73 12.57
C ASN A 147 12.01 2.84 13.26
N ILE A 148 11.62 1.78 13.97
CA ILE A 148 10.33 1.65 14.66
C ILE A 148 10.35 2.22 16.09
N ASN A 149 11.51 2.71 16.55
CA ASN A 149 11.73 3.27 17.89
C ASN A 149 11.85 4.81 17.86
N LYS A 150 11.51 5.44 16.74
CA LYS A 150 11.47 6.90 16.56
C LYS A 150 10.06 7.31 16.18
#